data_AF-A0A077NYQ0-F1
#
_entry.id   AF-A0A077NYQ0-F1
#
_cell.length_a   1.000
_cell.length_b   1.000
_cell.length_c   1.000
_cell.angle_alpha   90.00
_cell.angle_beta   90.00
_cell.angle_gamma   90.00
#
_symmetry.space_group_name_H-M   'P 1'
#
loop_
_entity.id
_entity.type
_entity.pdbx_description
1 polymer ?
#
loop_
_entity_poly.entity_id
_entity_poly.type
_entity_poly.pdbx_seq_one_letter_code
_entity_poly.pdbx_strand_id
1 'polypeptide(L)'
;MLKKVILLGCALFAVSLPSLAVEGKKPVKEPKIESRPLNQEEEATIKAWVSRALKDPDSAKFIFRDRVVSINGESEYIYCGLVNAKNSYGGYSGWMVFKSFIAKNKYERLIASTNIGQLPEMGEFGQIGKGQAPEKVIFDMCVEKGYFKGDYINADLIGKKVE
;
A
#
# COMPACT_ATOMS: atom_id res chain seq x y z
N MET A 1 -8.70 -70.73 -44.12
CA MET A 1 -9.11 -69.60 -45.01
C MET A 1 -8.35 -68.36 -44.58
N LEU A 2 -7.61 -67.78 -45.52
CA LEU A 2 -6.68 -66.68 -45.36
C LEU A 2 -7.42 -65.35 -45.17
N LYS A 3 -6.97 -64.50 -44.24
CA LYS A 3 -6.88 -63.05 -44.43
C LYS A 3 -5.99 -62.42 -43.35
N LYS A 4 -4.75 -62.13 -43.76
CA LYS A 4 -3.82 -61.21 -43.10
C LYS A 4 -4.42 -59.81 -43.22
N VAL A 5 -4.52 -59.07 -42.12
CA VAL A 5 -4.78 -57.61 -42.15
C VAL A 5 -3.56 -56.91 -41.56
N ILE A 6 -3.04 -56.01 -42.37
CA ILE A 6 -1.76 -55.31 -42.27
C ILE A 6 -1.89 -54.21 -41.21
N LEU A 7 -0.93 -54.15 -40.28
CA LEU A 7 -0.75 -53.02 -39.37
C LEU A 7 -0.38 -51.77 -40.19
N LEU A 8 -1.26 -50.78 -40.21
CA LEU A 8 -0.93 -49.41 -40.61
C LEU A 8 -0.36 -48.68 -39.39
N GLY A 9 0.95 -48.42 -39.40
CA GLY A 9 1.62 -47.60 -38.40
C GLY A 9 1.21 -46.13 -38.54
N CYS A 10 0.60 -45.57 -37.50
CA CYS A 10 0.49 -44.12 -37.33
C CYS A 10 1.88 -43.58 -36.96
N ALA A 11 2.52 -42.91 -37.92
CA ALA A 11 3.68 -42.08 -37.65
C ALA A 11 3.23 -40.87 -36.81
N LEU A 12 3.57 -40.90 -35.52
CA LEU A 12 3.43 -39.76 -34.61
C LEU A 12 4.42 -38.68 -35.04
N PHE A 13 3.94 -37.63 -35.72
CA PHE A 13 4.68 -36.39 -35.86
C PHE A 13 4.76 -35.72 -34.49
N ALA A 14 5.91 -35.87 -33.83
CA ALA A 14 6.25 -35.10 -32.64
C ALA A 14 6.48 -33.63 -33.07
N VAL A 15 5.44 -32.81 -32.92
CA VAL A 15 5.57 -31.36 -33.06
C VAL A 15 6.31 -30.86 -31.82
N SER A 16 7.60 -30.55 -31.98
CA SER A 16 8.39 -29.92 -30.94
C SER A 16 7.86 -28.51 -30.68
N LEU A 17 7.05 -28.37 -29.63
CA LEU A 17 6.79 -27.06 -29.04
C LEU A 17 8.13 -26.49 -28.57
N PRO A 18 8.60 -25.33 -29.08
CA PRO A 18 9.74 -24.66 -28.50
C PRO A 18 9.39 -24.34 -27.05
N SER A 19 10.15 -24.92 -26.13
CA SER A 19 10.06 -24.61 -24.71
C SER A 19 10.32 -23.11 -24.57
N LEU A 20 9.27 -22.33 -24.32
CA LEU A 20 9.42 -21.00 -23.75
C LEU A 20 10.10 -21.24 -22.40
N ALA A 21 11.42 -21.07 -22.39
CA ALA A 21 12.17 -20.99 -21.15
C ALA A 21 11.51 -19.88 -20.33
N VAL A 22 10.75 -20.27 -19.32
CA VAL A 22 10.32 -19.36 -18.26
C VAL A 22 11.61 -18.91 -17.63
N GLU A 23 12.05 -17.71 -18.01
CA GLU A 23 13.22 -17.07 -17.44
C GLU A 23 12.94 -16.90 -15.95
N GLY A 24 13.53 -17.78 -15.15
CA GLY A 24 13.31 -17.83 -13.71
C GLY A 24 13.65 -16.47 -13.13
N LYS A 25 12.64 -15.75 -12.62
CA LYS A 25 12.85 -14.51 -11.89
C LYS A 25 13.85 -14.81 -10.77
N LYS A 26 15.04 -14.21 -10.84
CA LYS A 26 16.06 -14.33 -9.79
C LYS A 26 15.41 -13.98 -8.44
N PRO A 27 15.72 -14.70 -7.35
CA PRO A 27 15.12 -14.42 -6.06
C PRO A 27 15.44 -12.99 -5.65
N VAL A 28 14.40 -12.16 -5.50
CA VAL A 28 14.54 -10.79 -5.02
C VAL A 28 14.90 -10.88 -3.54
N LYS A 29 16.08 -10.42 -3.17
CA LYS A 29 16.51 -10.36 -1.77
C LYS A 29 15.54 -9.44 -1.00
N GLU A 30 14.95 -9.94 0.08
CA GLU A 30 14.04 -9.15 0.91
C GLU A 30 14.74 -7.90 1.46
N PRO A 31 14.06 -6.73 1.53
CA PRO A 31 14.66 -5.51 2.03
C PRO A 31 14.96 -5.61 3.53
N LYS A 32 16.15 -5.17 3.95
CA LYS A 32 16.50 -5.02 5.37
C LYS A 32 15.86 -3.74 5.89
N ILE A 33 14.87 -3.86 6.77
CA ILE A 33 14.12 -2.73 7.31
C ILE A 33 14.47 -2.52 8.78
N GLU A 34 14.83 -1.29 9.13
CA GLU A 34 15.07 -0.87 10.50
C GLU A 34 13.94 0.09 10.92
N SER A 35 13.32 -0.18 12.07
CA SER A 35 12.20 0.60 12.59
C SER A 35 12.32 0.87 14.08
N ARG A 36 11.61 1.89 14.55
CA ARG A 36 11.46 2.22 15.97
C ARG A 36 10.12 2.89 16.25
N PRO A 37 9.64 2.93 17.50
CA PRO A 37 8.49 3.75 17.86
C PRO A 37 8.67 5.22 17.47
N LEU A 38 7.56 5.89 17.18
CA LEU A 38 7.54 7.36 17.08
C LEU A 38 7.94 7.99 18.40
N ASN A 39 8.71 9.07 18.36
CA ASN A 39 8.85 9.94 19.52
C ASN A 39 7.68 10.92 19.61
N GLN A 40 7.56 11.62 20.74
CA GLN A 40 6.44 12.53 21.00
C GLN A 40 6.37 13.70 20.00
N GLU A 41 7.51 14.26 19.60
CA GLU A 41 7.56 15.37 18.64
C GLU A 41 7.10 14.92 17.25
N GLU A 42 7.54 13.75 16.80
CA GLU A 42 7.11 13.15 15.54
C GLU A 42 5.62 12.86 15.54
N GLU A 43 5.10 12.19 16.57
CA GLU A 43 3.68 11.88 16.67
C GLU A 43 2.83 13.16 16.67
N ALA A 44 3.21 14.15 17.48
CA ALA A 44 2.48 15.43 17.55
C ALA A 44 2.52 16.17 16.21
N THR A 45 3.67 16.18 15.53
CA THR A 45 3.82 16.83 14.22
C THR A 45 3.00 16.11 13.15
N ILE A 46 3.04 14.78 13.10
CA ILE A 46 2.25 13.99 12.17
C ILE A 46 0.76 14.22 12.40
N LYS A 47 0.28 14.15 13.65
CA LYS A 47 -1.12 14.44 13.99
C LYS A 47 -1.55 15.81 13.47
N ALA A 48 -0.77 16.84 13.77
CA ALA A 48 -1.12 18.20 13.38
C ALA A 48 -1.20 18.39 11.85
N TRP A 49 -0.30 17.76 11.10
CA TRP A 49 -0.29 17.85 9.64
C TRP A 49 -1.38 17.01 8.99
N VAL A 50 -1.60 15.79 9.47
CA VAL A 50 -2.68 14.92 8.98
C VAL A 50 -4.04 15.55 9.28
N SER A 51 -4.30 16.00 10.51
CA SER A 51 -5.54 16.69 10.88
C SER A 51 -5.82 17.91 10.01
N ARG A 52 -4.80 18.71 9.66
CA ARG A 52 -4.96 19.87 8.77
C ARG A 52 -5.39 19.48 7.34
N ALA A 53 -5.06 18.27 6.90
CA ALA A 53 -5.46 17.76 5.59
C ALA A 53 -6.87 17.16 5.56
N LEU A 54 -7.51 17.00 6.73
CA LEU A 54 -8.87 16.48 6.88
C LEU A 54 -9.92 17.58 6.71
N LYS A 55 -11.14 17.18 6.36
CA LYS A 55 -12.31 18.05 6.32
C LYS A 55 -12.83 18.41 7.71
N ASP A 56 -12.81 17.44 8.62
CA ASP A 56 -13.10 17.62 10.04
C ASP A 56 -11.85 17.24 10.86
N PRO A 57 -10.94 18.19 11.13
CA PRO A 57 -9.70 17.97 11.86
C PRO A 57 -9.89 17.44 13.29
N ASP A 58 -10.99 17.83 13.96
CA ASP A 58 -11.24 17.54 15.37
C ASP A 58 -11.81 16.12 15.56
N SER A 59 -12.39 15.54 14.50
CA SER A 59 -12.86 14.16 14.50
C SER A 59 -11.76 13.10 14.30
N ALA A 60 -10.51 13.53 14.09
CA ALA A 60 -9.43 12.65 13.66
C ALA A 60 -9.12 11.54 14.70
N LYS A 61 -9.11 10.30 14.21
CA LYS A 61 -8.65 9.12 14.94
C LYS A 61 -7.46 8.53 14.21
N PHE A 62 -6.45 8.09 14.95
CA PHE A 62 -5.18 7.65 14.39
C PHE A 62 -4.85 6.22 14.80
N ILE A 63 -4.26 5.47 13.87
CA ILE A 63 -3.56 4.22 14.15
C ILE A 63 -2.13 4.39 13.65
N PHE A 64 -1.18 4.45 14.59
CA PHE A 64 0.24 4.56 14.30
C PHE A 64 0.95 3.21 14.27
N ARG A 65 2.08 3.21 13.58
CA ARG A 65 3.06 2.12 13.54
C ARG A 65 4.43 2.64 13.96
N ASP A 66 5.33 1.71 14.21
CA ASP A 66 6.75 2.03 14.27
C ASP A 66 7.17 2.72 12.98
N ARG A 67 7.96 3.78 13.14
CA ARG A 67 8.59 4.50 12.05
C ARG A 67 9.70 3.63 11.48
N VAL A 68 9.61 3.35 10.18
CA VAL A 68 10.75 2.86 9.40
C VAL A 68 11.75 4.00 9.27
N VAL A 69 12.97 3.77 9.75
CA VAL A 69 14.06 4.77 9.75
C VAL A 69 15.11 4.47 8.70
N SER A 70 15.21 3.22 8.25
CA SER A 70 16.15 2.82 7.20
C SER A 70 15.66 1.61 6.41
N ILE A 71 15.93 1.62 5.11
CA ILE A 71 15.72 0.49 4.20
C ILE A 71 17.07 0.22 3.52
N ASN A 72 17.60 -0.99 3.67
CA ASN A 72 18.91 -1.40 3.14
C ASN A 72 20.08 -0.50 3.57
N GLY A 73 19.96 0.17 4.72
CA GLY A 73 20.99 1.09 5.22
C GLY A 73 20.79 2.55 4.80
N GLU A 74 19.83 2.83 3.92
CA GLU A 74 19.50 4.19 3.49
C GLU A 74 18.39 4.79 4.36
N SER A 75 18.54 6.07 4.74
CA SER A 75 17.57 6.75 5.60
C SER A 75 16.19 6.88 4.95
N GLU A 76 15.15 6.56 5.71
CA GLU A 76 13.75 6.69 5.28
C GLU A 76 13.04 7.87 5.96
N TYR A 77 12.37 8.67 5.12
CA TYR A 77 11.67 9.89 5.53
C TYR A 77 10.16 9.77 5.41
N ILE A 78 9.67 8.71 4.77
CA ILE A 78 8.24 8.43 4.66
C ILE A 78 7.76 7.68 5.89
N TYR A 79 6.73 8.25 6.50
CA TYR A 79 5.93 7.61 7.52
C TYR A 79 4.53 7.32 7.00
N CYS A 80 4.03 6.12 7.29
CA CYS A 80 2.67 5.73 6.95
C CYS A 80 1.88 5.34 8.21
N GLY A 81 0.60 5.69 8.20
CA GLY A 81 -0.34 5.27 9.24
C GLY A 81 -1.77 5.28 8.70
N LEU A 82 -2.74 5.02 9.57
CA LEU A 82 -4.15 5.11 9.21
C LEU A 82 -4.82 6.26 9.97
N VAL A 83 -5.72 6.94 9.28
CA VAL A 83 -6.56 7.99 9.84
C VAL A 83 -8.02 7.73 9.48
N ASN A 84 -8.91 8.01 10.42
CA ASN A 84 -10.35 8.06 10.17
C ASN A 84 -10.88 9.40 10.70
N ALA A 85 -11.80 9.99 9.96
CA ALA A 85 -12.38 11.29 10.28
C ALA A 85 -13.76 11.42 9.62
N LYS A 86 -14.51 12.44 10.03
CA LYS A 86 -15.79 12.77 9.43
C LYS A 86 -15.61 13.44 8.07
N ASN A 87 -16.46 13.05 7.13
CA ASN A 87 -16.56 13.64 5.79
C ASN A 87 -17.54 14.82 5.75
N SER A 88 -17.88 15.30 4.55
CA SER A 88 -18.79 16.44 4.37
C SER A 88 -20.23 16.18 4.84
N TYR A 89 -20.62 14.92 5.03
CA TYR A 89 -21.92 14.53 5.57
C TYR A 89 -21.92 14.39 7.11
N GLY A 90 -20.76 14.57 7.76
CA GLY A 90 -20.60 14.43 9.21
C GLY A 90 -20.44 12.99 9.70
N GLY A 91 -20.40 12.00 8.79
CA GLY A 91 -20.15 10.58 9.08
C GLY A 91 -18.70 10.19 8.85
N TYR A 92 -18.23 9.14 9.54
CA TYR A 92 -16.91 8.56 9.29
C TYR A 92 -16.91 7.73 8.00
N SER A 93 -15.94 7.94 7.12
CA SER A 93 -15.84 7.18 5.85
C SER A 93 -15.05 5.88 5.95
N GLY A 94 -14.46 5.60 7.11
CA GLY A 94 -13.59 4.44 7.32
C GLY A 94 -12.12 4.82 7.44
N TRP A 95 -11.29 3.81 7.73
CA TRP A 95 -9.85 4.01 7.89
C TRP A 95 -9.17 4.19 6.53
N MET A 96 -8.51 5.33 6.35
CA MET A 96 -7.74 5.66 5.16
C MET A 96 -6.26 5.69 5.49
N VAL A 97 -5.42 5.28 4.54
CA VAL A 97 -3.97 5.44 4.65
C VAL A 97 -3.60 6.91 4.52
N PHE A 98 -2.66 7.35 5.34
CA PHE A 98 -1.94 8.58 5.11
C PHE A 98 -0.45 8.32 4.97
N LYS A 99 0.19 9.15 4.15
CA LYS A 99 1.64 9.22 3.97
C LYS A 99 2.10 10.59 4.43
N SER A 100 3.10 10.63 5.30
CA SER A 100 3.76 11.86 5.72
C SER A 100 5.25 11.82 5.38
N PHE A 101 5.76 12.86 4.72
CA PHE A 101 7.19 13.08 4.57
C PHE A 101 7.72 13.86 5.78
N ILE A 102 8.48 13.18 6.63
CA ILE A 102 9.02 13.71 7.88
C ILE A 102 10.43 14.23 7.64
N ALA A 103 10.64 15.53 7.80
CA ALA A 103 11.94 16.16 7.68
C ALA A 103 12.04 17.37 8.60
N LYS A 104 13.25 17.86 8.82
CA LYS A 104 13.47 19.18 9.41
C LYS A 104 13.54 20.24 8.31
N ASN A 105 12.90 21.38 8.54
CA ASN A 105 13.09 22.54 7.66
C ASN A 105 14.35 23.32 8.03
N LYS A 106 14.64 24.41 7.29
CA LYS A 106 15.82 25.28 7.53
C LYS A 106 15.91 25.93 8.92
N TYR A 107 14.85 25.83 9.72
CA TYR A 107 14.77 26.35 11.09
C TYR A 107 14.82 25.22 12.13
N GLU A 108 15.30 24.03 11.75
CA GLU A 108 15.37 22.83 12.60
C GLU A 108 14.02 22.34 13.14
N ARG A 109 12.90 22.84 12.61
CA ARG A 109 11.56 22.38 13.01
C ARG A 109 11.13 21.18 12.20
N LEU A 110 10.60 20.17 12.88
CA LEU A 110 10.00 19.02 12.24
C LEU A 110 8.76 19.43 11.44
N ILE A 111 8.68 18.94 10.21
CA ILE A 111 7.50 19.05 9.33
C ILE A 111 7.11 17.65 8.87
N ALA A 112 5.83 17.44 8.58
CA ALA A 112 5.28 16.16 8.16
C ALA A 112 4.32 16.36 6.99
N SER A 113 4.82 16.70 5.79
CA SER A 113 3.95 16.97 4.65
C SER A 113 3.11 15.73 4.31
N THR A 114 1.78 15.86 4.40
CA THR A 114 0.86 14.71 4.37
C THR A 114 0.07 14.61 3.07
N ASN A 115 -0.13 13.38 2.61
CA ASN A 115 -1.16 12.99 1.65
C ASN A 115 -2.08 11.96 2.32
N ILE A 116 -3.38 12.12 2.15
CA ILE A 116 -4.40 11.16 2.62
C ILE A 116 -4.96 10.48 1.39
N GLY A 117 -5.03 9.15 1.43
CA GLY A 117 -5.59 8.38 0.34
C GLY A 117 -7.05 8.73 0.11
N GLN A 118 -7.49 8.53 -1.13
CA GLN A 118 -8.83 8.86 -1.60
C GLN A 118 -9.43 7.65 -2.28
N LEU A 119 -10.73 7.41 -2.11
CA LEU A 119 -11.48 6.36 -2.82
C LEU A 119 -12.31 7.02 -3.92
N PRO A 120 -11.85 7.09 -5.18
CA PRO A 120 -12.49 7.89 -6.23
C PRO A 120 -14.01 7.64 -6.37
N GLU A 121 -14.46 6.43 -6.10
CA GLU A 121 -15.86 6.00 -6.08
C GLU A 121 -16.75 6.70 -5.04
N MET A 122 -16.18 7.24 -3.95
CA MET A 122 -16.94 7.96 -2.91
C MET A 122 -17.32 9.39 -3.32
N GLY A 123 -16.81 9.89 -4.46
CA GLY A 123 -16.97 11.28 -4.88
C GLY A 123 -16.32 12.26 -3.90
N GLU A 124 -16.33 13.56 -4.22
CA GLU A 124 -15.66 14.58 -3.40
C GLU A 124 -16.20 14.61 -1.97
N PHE A 125 -17.52 14.58 -1.79
CA PHE A 125 -18.17 14.73 -0.48
C PHE A 125 -17.92 13.57 0.47
N GLY A 126 -17.80 12.35 -0.05
CA GLY A 126 -17.52 11.14 0.74
C GLY A 126 -16.08 11.04 1.24
N GLN A 127 -15.14 11.77 0.66
CA GLN A 127 -13.75 11.80 1.13
C GLN A 127 -13.63 12.48 2.50
N ILE A 128 -12.65 12.02 3.29
CA ILE A 128 -12.27 12.64 4.57
C ILE A 128 -11.24 13.77 4.41
N GLY A 129 -10.57 13.86 3.27
CA GLY A 129 -9.52 14.84 2.99
C GLY A 129 -9.73 15.55 1.65
N LYS A 130 -8.83 16.48 1.34
CA LYS A 130 -8.83 17.27 0.08
C LYS A 130 -7.79 16.78 -0.95
N GLY A 131 -7.22 15.59 -0.74
CA GLY A 131 -6.17 15.03 -1.59
C GLY A 131 -6.71 14.50 -2.92
N GLN A 132 -5.80 14.09 -3.82
CA GLN A 132 -6.15 13.47 -5.11
C GLN A 132 -5.55 12.07 -5.28
N ALA A 133 -4.64 11.66 -4.40
CA ALA A 133 -3.93 10.40 -4.56
C ALA A 133 -4.85 9.22 -4.19
N PRO A 134 -5.04 8.23 -5.11
CA PRO A 134 -5.85 7.06 -4.81
C PRO A 134 -5.29 6.29 -3.61
N GLU A 135 -6.18 5.82 -2.74
CA GLU A 135 -5.88 5.02 -1.54
C GLU A 135 -4.90 3.89 -1.85
N LYS A 136 -5.20 3.09 -2.88
CA LYS A 136 -4.37 1.96 -3.31
C LYS A 136 -2.93 2.37 -3.64
N VAL A 137 -2.73 3.52 -4.29
CA VAL A 137 -1.40 3.99 -4.69
C VAL A 137 -0.57 4.32 -3.45
N ILE A 138 -1.16 5.00 -2.47
CA ILE A 138 -0.45 5.30 -1.22
C ILE A 138 -0.22 4.02 -0.43
N PHE A 139 -1.20 3.12 -0.38
CA PHE A 139 -1.11 1.87 0.36
C PHE A 139 0.02 0.98 -0.16
N ASP A 140 0.08 0.73 -1.48
CA ASP A 140 1.12 -0.10 -2.11
C ASP A 140 2.52 0.46 -1.81
N MET A 141 2.70 1.79 -1.96
CA MET A 141 3.96 2.47 -1.63
C MET A 141 4.32 2.32 -0.14
N CYS A 142 3.34 2.38 0.77
CA CYS A 142 3.59 2.17 2.20
C CYS A 142 4.01 0.72 2.50
N VAL A 143 3.38 -0.26 1.82
CA VAL A 143 3.76 -1.69 1.93
C VAL A 143 5.18 -1.93 1.45
N GLU A 144 5.56 -1.37 0.30
CA GLU A 144 6.94 -1.46 -0.22
C GLU A 144 7.97 -0.88 0.76
N LYS A 145 7.57 0.14 1.54
CA LYS A 145 8.40 0.76 2.58
C LYS A 145 8.39 0.02 3.91
N GLY A 146 7.71 -1.12 3.99
CA GLY A 146 7.68 -1.98 5.17
C GLY A 146 6.56 -1.71 6.16
N TYR A 147 5.62 -0.82 5.84
CA TYR A 147 4.42 -0.63 6.64
C TYR A 147 3.38 -1.70 6.31
N PHE A 148 2.43 -1.92 7.22
CA PHE A 148 1.28 -2.82 7.01
C PHE A 148 1.61 -4.28 6.69
N LYS A 149 2.78 -4.80 7.09
CA LYS A 149 3.10 -6.23 7.02
C LYS A 149 2.14 -7.04 7.91
N GLY A 150 1.37 -7.97 7.31
CA GLY A 150 0.33 -8.79 7.97
C GLY A 150 -1.06 -8.63 7.32
N ASP A 151 -2.08 -9.36 7.81
CA ASP A 151 -3.47 -9.31 7.32
C ASP A 151 -4.20 -8.01 7.73
N TYR A 152 -3.60 -6.86 7.41
CA TYR A 152 -4.29 -5.56 7.47
C TYR A 152 -5.17 -5.31 6.25
N ILE A 153 -5.48 -6.37 5.48
CA ILE A 153 -6.49 -6.34 4.44
C ILE A 153 -7.83 -6.13 5.13
N ASN A 154 -8.21 -4.87 5.35
CA ASN A 154 -9.61 -4.51 5.15
C ASN A 154 -9.91 -4.96 3.72
N ALA A 155 -10.59 -6.10 3.58
CA ALA A 155 -11.10 -6.52 2.28
C ALA A 155 -11.95 -5.41 1.64
N ASP A 156 -12.56 -4.58 2.50
CA ASP A 156 -13.26 -3.34 2.17
C ASP A 156 -12.38 -2.26 1.50
N LEU A 157 -11.07 -2.19 1.78
CA LEU A 157 -10.16 -1.18 1.20
C LEU A 157 -9.62 -1.56 -0.19
N ILE A 158 -9.74 -2.84 -0.58
CA ILE A 158 -9.32 -3.33 -1.91
C ILE A 158 -10.50 -3.58 -2.85
N GLY A 159 -11.73 -3.29 -2.43
CA GLY A 159 -12.93 -3.57 -3.22
C GLY A 159 -13.11 -5.07 -3.53
N LYS A 160 -12.41 -5.97 -2.83
CA LYS A 160 -12.71 -7.40 -2.89
C LYS A 160 -13.80 -7.67 -1.88
N LYS A 161 -14.99 -7.98 -2.39
CA LYS A 161 -16.02 -8.67 -1.63
C LYS A 161 -15.37 -9.90 -0.99
N VAL A 162 -15.52 -10.06 0.32
CA VAL A 162 -15.25 -11.34 0.98
C VAL A 162 -16.44 -12.25 0.69
N GLU A 163 -16.49 -12.80 -0.52
CA GLU A 163 -17.29 -13.96 -0.95
C GLU A 163 -16.56 -14.68 -2.07
#